data_AF-A0A8H7X9E7-F1
#
_entry.id   AF-A0A8H7X9E7-F1
#
_cell.length_a   1.000
_cell.length_b   1.000
_cell.length_c   1.000
_cell.angle_alpha   90.00
_cell.angle_beta   90.00
_cell.angle_gamma   90.00
#
_symmetry.space_group_name_H-M   'P 1'
#
loop_
_entity.id
_entity.type
_entity.pdbx_description
1 polymer ?
#
loop_
_entity_poly.entity_id
_entity_poly.type
_entity_poly.pdbx_seq_one_letter_code
_entity_poly.pdbx_strand_id
1 'polypeptide(L)'
;MADALLEYLEVSTSESHDTAARTVAEVYKLLPGATVDIGIIRRPLLDWKWAKKHFESVAANNHTQVLLRPTPRLESLKSGLLDRQSTFSSVSAFESGHCDIDPRLLKGVMALSSGDSIFVAAPLLCDPIQKPEAYELKRILGNVGRPGISMLIPPSNLLIRSVGPEQWNVINHNDFNGKNEDNFKGTSLHLSFTEYNPSVSLGLHGAQDDEIVMLESIVSVHDHGKWIADLDILGVLGKLVTYEQMDCTHGKGELPIDRKFTSIDTWDEFLDRHEDSIGIARAHCNWVARLTLAATSLSQGVPTMLCPTNTGWK
;
A
#
# COMPACT_ATOMS: atom_id res chain seq x y z
N MET A 1 2.30 24.79 -8.45
CA MET A 1 0.91 25.27 -8.65
C MET A 1 -0.02 24.67 -7.60
N ALA A 2 0.03 23.35 -7.37
CA ALA A 2 -0.64 22.70 -6.25
C ALA A 2 -0.34 23.36 -4.90
N ASP A 3 0.94 23.57 -4.57
CA ASP A 3 1.35 24.17 -3.28
C ASP A 3 0.75 25.56 -3.04
N ALA A 4 0.77 26.43 -4.07
CA ALA A 4 0.23 27.79 -3.97
C ALA A 4 -1.30 27.82 -3.83
N LEU A 5 -2.02 26.87 -4.45
CA LEU A 5 -3.47 26.78 -4.31
C LEU A 5 -3.85 26.21 -2.93
N LEU A 6 -3.12 25.22 -2.43
CA LEU A 6 -3.33 24.65 -1.10
C LEU A 6 -3.05 25.70 -0.02
N GLU A 7 -1.95 26.45 -0.13
CA GLU A 7 -1.63 27.56 0.78
C GLU A 7 -2.72 28.64 0.74
N TYR A 8 -3.27 28.98 -0.43
CA TYR A 8 -4.40 29.89 -0.54
C TYR A 8 -5.67 29.37 0.16
N LEU A 9 -5.95 28.05 0.06
CA LEU A 9 -7.13 27.43 0.68
C LEU A 9 -7.04 27.38 2.20
N GLU A 10 -5.84 27.21 2.76
CA GLU A 10 -5.59 27.30 4.20
C GLU A 10 -5.82 28.72 4.73
N VAL A 11 -5.39 29.75 3.98
CA VAL A 11 -5.51 31.15 4.43
C VAL A 11 -6.93 31.73 4.26
N SER A 12 -7.71 31.25 3.29
CA SER A 12 -8.95 31.91 2.84
C SER A 12 -10.24 31.44 3.54
N THR A 13 -10.20 30.47 4.45
CA THR A 13 -11.42 29.76 4.88
C THR A 13 -11.68 29.79 6.39
N SER A 14 -12.96 29.62 6.81
CA SER A 14 -13.33 29.56 8.24
C SER A 14 -12.72 28.34 8.93
N GLU A 15 -12.62 28.32 10.28
CA GLU A 15 -11.88 27.29 11.05
C GLU A 15 -12.18 25.83 10.64
N SER A 16 -13.41 25.50 10.26
CA SER A 16 -13.80 24.15 9.82
C SER A 16 -13.37 23.83 8.38
N HIS A 17 -13.34 24.82 7.49
CA HIS A 17 -12.88 24.67 6.11
C HIS A 17 -11.35 24.63 6.02
N ASP A 18 -10.66 25.37 6.90
CA ASP A 18 -9.20 25.34 7.05
C ASP A 18 -8.73 23.91 7.35
N THR A 19 -9.47 23.21 8.21
CA THR A 19 -9.13 21.82 8.58
C THR A 19 -9.13 20.89 7.37
N ALA A 20 -10.12 20.98 6.49
CA ALA A 20 -10.22 20.12 5.29
C ALA A 20 -9.09 20.38 4.28
N ALA A 21 -8.75 21.66 4.08
CA ALA A 21 -7.63 22.05 3.21
C ALA A 21 -6.30 21.50 3.76
N ARG A 22 -6.05 21.68 5.06
CA ARG A 22 -4.85 21.18 5.75
C ARG A 22 -4.74 19.66 5.69
N THR A 23 -5.84 18.94 5.87
CA THR A 23 -5.85 17.47 5.75
C THR A 23 -5.34 17.01 4.39
N VAL A 24 -5.80 17.66 3.30
CA VAL A 24 -5.37 17.30 1.94
C VAL A 24 -3.97 17.83 1.63
N ALA A 25 -3.58 18.98 2.20
CA ALA A 25 -2.22 19.49 2.07
C ALA A 25 -1.18 18.50 2.61
N GLU A 26 -1.45 17.82 3.74
CA GLU A 26 -0.58 16.74 4.25
C GLU A 26 -0.44 15.57 3.27
N VAL A 27 -1.49 15.24 2.51
CA VAL A 27 -1.42 14.22 1.45
C VAL A 27 -0.53 14.72 0.30
N TYR A 28 -0.76 15.93 -0.19
CA TYR A 28 -0.05 16.48 -1.34
C TYR A 28 1.42 16.78 -1.08
N LYS A 29 1.82 17.02 0.19
CA LYS A 29 3.24 17.07 0.60
C LYS A 29 4.01 15.81 0.24
N LEU A 30 3.34 14.65 0.17
CA LEU A 30 3.93 13.36 -0.19
C LEU A 30 3.91 13.09 -1.71
N LEU A 31 3.30 13.99 -2.50
CA LEU A 31 3.05 13.83 -3.93
C LEU A 31 3.75 14.92 -4.75
N PRO A 32 5.10 14.99 -4.73
CA PRO A 32 5.82 16.04 -5.42
C PRO A 32 5.51 16.06 -6.93
N GLY A 33 5.14 17.24 -7.41
CA GLY A 33 4.77 17.46 -8.82
C GLY A 33 3.36 17.02 -9.19
N ALA A 34 2.52 16.62 -8.23
CA ALA A 34 1.09 16.42 -8.47
C ALA A 34 0.39 17.74 -8.83
N THR A 35 -0.79 17.64 -9.43
CA THR A 35 -1.55 18.80 -9.89
C THR A 35 -2.81 19.02 -9.06
N VAL A 36 -3.32 20.25 -9.05
CA VAL A 36 -4.64 20.49 -8.46
C VAL A 36 -5.44 21.31 -9.45
N ASP A 37 -6.57 20.78 -9.86
CA ASP A 37 -7.52 21.45 -10.73
C ASP A 37 -8.32 22.48 -9.93
N ILE A 38 -8.40 23.69 -10.47
CA ILE A 38 -9.10 24.81 -9.82
C ILE A 38 -10.62 24.60 -9.72
N GLY A 39 -11.19 23.64 -10.44
CA GLY A 39 -12.58 23.21 -10.30
C GLY A 39 -12.93 22.80 -8.87
N ILE A 40 -11.95 22.36 -8.07
CA ILE A 40 -12.17 21.93 -6.67
C ILE A 40 -12.84 23.03 -5.82
N ILE A 41 -12.58 24.30 -6.12
CA ILE A 41 -13.11 25.46 -5.37
C ILE A 41 -14.52 25.87 -5.78
N ARG A 42 -15.13 25.22 -6.79
CA ARG A 42 -16.49 25.52 -7.25
C ARG A 42 -17.55 25.22 -6.19
N ARG A 43 -17.23 24.38 -5.22
CA ARG A 43 -18.08 24.09 -4.05
C ARG A 43 -17.24 23.97 -2.79
N PRO A 44 -17.81 24.21 -1.61
CA PRO A 44 -17.06 24.15 -0.37
C PRO A 44 -16.44 22.77 -0.11
N LEU A 45 -15.20 22.72 0.42
CA LEU A 45 -14.46 21.46 0.64
C LEU A 45 -15.21 20.45 1.52
N LEU A 46 -15.96 20.94 2.53
CA LEU A 46 -16.76 20.10 3.41
C LEU A 46 -17.96 19.44 2.72
N ASP A 47 -18.32 19.87 1.51
CA ASP A 47 -19.42 19.27 0.75
C ASP A 47 -19.02 18.01 -0.03
N TRP A 48 -17.71 17.78 -0.19
CA TRP A 48 -17.17 16.60 -0.87
C TRP A 48 -17.36 15.33 -0.04
N LYS A 49 -17.61 14.19 -0.70
CA LYS A 49 -17.90 12.91 -0.01
C LYS A 49 -16.73 12.42 0.83
N TRP A 50 -15.48 12.64 0.39
CA TRP A 50 -14.30 12.30 1.18
C TRP A 50 -14.26 13.08 2.50
N ALA A 51 -14.57 14.38 2.46
CA ALA A 51 -14.54 15.25 3.63
C ALA A 51 -15.66 14.87 4.60
N LYS A 52 -16.90 14.72 4.09
CA LYS A 52 -18.05 14.29 4.90
C LYS A 52 -17.77 12.99 5.65
N LYS A 53 -17.35 11.94 4.94
CA LYS A 53 -16.99 10.65 5.56
C LYS A 53 -15.89 10.82 6.62
N HIS A 54 -14.86 11.59 6.32
CA HIS A 54 -13.74 11.79 7.24
C HIS A 54 -14.19 12.48 8.53
N PHE A 55 -14.87 13.61 8.44
CA PHE A 55 -15.28 14.39 9.60
C PHE A 55 -16.42 13.74 10.40
N GLU A 56 -17.31 12.99 9.75
CA GLU A 56 -18.28 12.11 10.43
C GLU A 56 -17.55 11.04 11.27
N SER A 57 -16.51 10.41 10.72
CA SER A 57 -15.71 9.41 11.45
C SER A 57 -14.96 10.02 12.63
N VAL A 58 -14.38 11.22 12.46
CA VAL A 58 -13.67 11.92 13.54
C VAL A 58 -14.65 12.32 14.65
N ALA A 59 -15.83 12.84 14.32
CA ALA A 59 -16.87 13.19 15.28
C ALA A 59 -17.36 11.96 16.07
N ALA A 60 -17.60 10.83 15.40
CA ALA A 60 -18.00 9.59 16.04
C ALA A 60 -16.95 9.06 17.04
N ASN A 61 -15.66 9.13 16.67
CA ASN A 61 -14.55 8.70 17.53
C ASN A 61 -14.35 9.61 18.76
N ASN A 62 -14.64 10.90 18.61
CA ASN A 62 -14.58 11.84 19.73
C ASN A 62 -15.73 11.60 20.72
N HIS A 63 -16.94 11.28 20.24
CA HIS A 63 -18.08 10.94 21.10
C HIS A 63 -17.82 9.70 21.97
N THR A 64 -17.12 8.68 21.46
CA THR A 64 -16.71 7.51 22.26
C THR A 64 -15.62 7.83 23.27
N GLN A 65 -14.71 8.78 22.99
CA GLN A 65 -13.69 9.21 23.95
C GLN A 65 -14.22 10.12 25.07
N VAL A 66 -15.27 10.91 24.81
CA VAL A 66 -15.89 11.81 25.82
C VAL A 66 -16.51 11.05 26.99
N LEU A 67 -16.93 9.79 26.81
CA LEU A 67 -17.42 8.96 27.91
C LEU A 67 -16.31 8.47 28.88
N LEU A 68 -15.03 8.67 28.56
CA LEU A 68 -13.90 8.18 29.36
C LEU A 68 -13.05 9.28 30.01
N ARG A 69 -13.25 10.58 29.71
CA ARG A 69 -12.53 11.69 30.38
C ARG A 69 -13.37 12.97 30.53
N PRO A 70 -13.50 13.53 31.75
CA PRO A 70 -14.17 14.81 31.96
C PRO A 70 -13.17 15.96 31.82
N THR A 71 -13.02 16.53 30.62
CA THR A 71 -12.71 17.96 30.36
C THR A 71 -12.45 18.19 28.87
N PRO A 72 -13.19 19.09 28.19
CA PRO A 72 -12.87 19.47 26.82
C PRO A 72 -11.87 20.64 26.85
N ARG A 73 -10.60 20.36 26.62
CA ARG A 73 -9.70 21.38 26.06
C ARG A 73 -9.79 21.25 24.55
N LEU A 74 -10.28 22.32 23.91
CA LEU A 74 -10.32 22.53 22.45
C LEU A 74 -8.90 22.82 21.91
N GLU A 75 -7.93 22.01 22.30
CA GLU A 75 -6.59 22.03 21.75
C GLU A 75 -6.26 20.59 21.37
N SER A 76 -5.89 20.38 20.11
CA SER A 76 -5.68 19.07 19.48
C SER A 76 -6.95 18.31 19.08
N LEU A 77 -7.79 18.92 18.23
CA LEU A 77 -8.24 18.17 17.05
C LEU A 77 -6.97 17.88 16.24
N LYS A 78 -6.27 16.79 16.55
CA LYS A 78 -5.46 16.15 15.52
C LYS A 78 -6.49 15.87 14.42
N SER A 79 -6.48 16.67 13.35
CA SER A 79 -7.13 16.30 12.10
C SER A 79 -6.86 14.81 11.94
N GLY A 80 -7.91 13.99 11.94
CA GLY A 80 -7.70 12.58 11.69
C GLY A 80 -6.90 12.48 10.39
N LEU A 81 -5.96 11.56 10.32
CA LEU A 81 -5.36 11.24 9.04
C LEU A 81 -6.45 10.56 8.19
N LEU A 82 -6.46 10.80 6.88
CA LEU A 82 -7.42 10.14 6.00
C LEU A 82 -7.20 8.62 6.03
N ASP A 83 -8.26 7.84 5.81
CA ASP A 83 -8.06 6.44 5.43
C ASP A 83 -7.70 6.37 3.93
N ARG A 84 -7.09 5.26 3.50
CA ARG A 84 -6.66 5.06 2.10
C ARG A 84 -7.76 5.41 1.09
N GLN A 85 -9.00 5.00 1.38
CA GLN A 85 -10.10 5.24 0.47
C GLN A 85 -10.46 6.72 0.37
N SER A 86 -10.46 7.44 1.50
CA SER A 86 -10.74 8.88 1.52
C SER A 86 -9.60 9.66 0.88
N THR A 87 -8.36 9.18 0.99
CA THR A 87 -7.22 9.74 0.25
C THR A 87 -7.38 9.55 -1.26
N PHE A 88 -7.70 8.37 -1.77
CA PHE A 88 -7.93 8.19 -3.21
C PHE A 88 -9.09 9.04 -3.71
N SER A 89 -10.17 9.14 -2.94
CA SER A 89 -11.29 10.01 -3.26
C SER A 89 -10.89 11.50 -3.27
N SER A 90 -10.14 11.97 -2.27
CA SER A 90 -9.68 13.37 -2.23
C SER A 90 -8.71 13.68 -3.36
N VAL A 91 -7.75 12.82 -3.65
CA VAL A 91 -6.84 13.00 -4.80
C VAL A 91 -7.63 13.00 -6.11
N SER A 92 -8.59 12.09 -6.30
CA SER A 92 -9.42 12.12 -7.51
C SER A 92 -10.20 13.42 -7.67
N ALA A 93 -10.68 14.00 -6.57
CA ALA A 93 -11.37 15.28 -6.55
C ALA A 93 -10.43 16.44 -6.89
N PHE A 94 -9.23 16.45 -6.30
CA PHE A 94 -8.26 17.53 -6.49
C PHE A 94 -7.58 17.48 -7.87
N GLU A 95 -7.29 16.30 -8.41
CA GLU A 95 -6.70 16.17 -9.75
C GLU A 95 -7.69 16.50 -10.88
N SER A 96 -9.00 16.35 -10.65
CA SER A 96 -10.03 16.60 -11.68
C SER A 96 -10.84 17.87 -11.47
N GLY A 97 -11.02 18.30 -10.23
CA GLY A 97 -11.85 19.45 -9.87
C GLY A 97 -13.36 19.18 -9.88
N HIS A 98 -13.82 18.00 -10.29
CA HIS A 98 -15.25 17.63 -10.33
C HIS A 98 -15.58 16.21 -9.85
N CYS A 99 -14.63 15.27 -9.82
CA CYS A 99 -14.89 13.87 -9.46
C CYS A 99 -15.18 13.70 -7.96
N ASP A 100 -16.45 13.51 -7.60
CA ASP A 100 -16.89 13.30 -6.21
C ASP A 100 -17.21 11.83 -5.90
N ILE A 101 -16.15 11.02 -5.83
CA ILE A 101 -16.27 9.58 -5.65
C ILE A 101 -16.52 9.26 -4.19
N ASP A 102 -17.52 8.42 -3.90
CA ASP A 102 -17.75 7.95 -2.54
C ASP A 102 -16.59 7.04 -2.08
N PRO A 103 -15.87 7.38 -1.00
CA PRO A 103 -14.75 6.56 -0.54
C PRO A 103 -15.14 5.11 -0.21
N ARG A 104 -16.40 4.83 0.12
CA ARG A 104 -16.87 3.46 0.41
C ARG A 104 -16.72 2.52 -0.79
N LEU A 105 -16.71 3.07 -2.01
CA LEU A 105 -16.54 2.31 -3.26
C LEU A 105 -15.07 1.99 -3.57
N LEU A 106 -14.12 2.60 -2.86
CA LEU A 106 -12.69 2.52 -3.15
C LEU A 106 -11.93 1.49 -2.29
N LYS A 107 -12.65 0.56 -1.64
CA LYS A 107 -12.03 -0.42 -0.72
C LYS A 107 -10.93 -1.25 -1.39
N GLY A 108 -11.17 -1.69 -2.63
CA GLY A 108 -10.26 -2.51 -3.43
C GLY A 108 -9.28 -1.73 -4.31
N VAL A 109 -9.26 -0.39 -4.22
CA VAL A 109 -8.36 0.42 -5.05
C VAL A 109 -6.96 0.42 -4.44
N MET A 110 -5.97 0.08 -5.26
CA MET A 110 -4.56 0.04 -4.90
C MET A 110 -3.76 1.21 -5.49
N ALA A 111 -4.22 1.74 -6.62
CA ALA A 111 -3.62 2.91 -7.27
C ALA A 111 -4.65 3.66 -8.11
N LEU A 112 -4.32 4.90 -8.44
CA LEU A 112 -5.12 5.86 -9.20
C LEU A 112 -4.25 6.43 -10.32
N SER A 113 -4.65 6.34 -11.57
CA SER A 113 -4.02 7.04 -12.68
C SER A 113 -4.87 8.24 -13.10
N SER A 114 -4.25 9.41 -13.16
CA SER A 114 -4.86 10.66 -13.63
C SER A 114 -3.80 11.50 -14.34
N GLY A 115 -4.10 11.99 -15.55
CA GLY A 115 -3.17 12.82 -16.33
C GLY A 115 -1.86 12.10 -16.66
N ASP A 116 -0.74 12.61 -16.14
CA ASP A 116 0.62 12.07 -16.30
C ASP A 116 1.13 11.31 -15.07
N SER A 117 0.21 11.00 -14.15
CA SER A 117 0.53 10.52 -12.81
C SER A 117 -0.18 9.22 -12.47
N ILE A 118 0.53 8.33 -11.78
CA ILE A 118 -0.03 7.18 -11.07
C ILE A 118 0.24 7.37 -9.57
N PHE A 119 -0.81 7.53 -8.80
CA PHE A 119 -0.80 7.61 -7.34
C PHE A 119 -1.00 6.22 -6.77
N VAL A 120 0.00 5.69 -6.08
CA VAL A 120 0.03 4.33 -5.57
C VAL A 120 0.03 4.38 -4.05
N ALA A 121 -0.72 3.49 -3.38
CA ALA A 121 -0.64 3.38 -1.94
C ALA A 121 0.81 3.12 -1.50
N ALA A 122 1.37 3.96 -0.62
CA ALA A 122 2.77 3.91 -0.21
C ALA A 122 3.22 2.52 0.29
N PRO A 123 2.39 1.74 1.02
CA PRO A 123 2.77 0.38 1.43
C PRO A 123 3.10 -0.58 0.26
N LEU A 124 2.70 -0.26 -0.98
CA LEU A 124 3.01 -1.06 -2.17
C LEU A 124 4.42 -0.78 -2.73
N LEU A 125 5.05 0.30 -2.27
CA LEU A 125 6.29 0.85 -2.83
C LEU A 125 7.33 1.11 -1.74
N CYS A 126 7.29 0.34 -0.66
CA CYS A 126 8.25 0.45 0.42
C CYS A 126 8.56 -0.92 1.02
N ASP A 127 9.58 -0.95 1.86
CA ASP A 127 9.84 -2.12 2.68
C ASP A 127 8.67 -2.34 3.65
N PRO A 128 8.14 -3.56 3.76
CA PRO A 128 6.97 -3.82 4.60
C PRO A 128 7.24 -3.58 6.10
N ILE A 129 8.50 -3.44 6.52
CA ILE A 129 8.82 -3.06 7.91
C ILE A 129 8.57 -1.57 8.21
N GLN A 130 8.55 -0.71 7.18
CA GLN A 130 8.43 0.74 7.36
C GLN A 130 7.02 1.15 7.81
N LYS A 131 6.01 0.30 7.57
CA LYS A 131 4.60 0.50 7.97
C LYS A 131 4.11 1.95 7.75
N PRO A 132 4.11 2.44 6.49
CA PRO A 132 3.62 3.78 6.19
C PRO A 132 2.15 3.92 6.58
N GLU A 133 1.74 5.15 6.87
CA GLU A 133 0.38 5.44 7.31
C GLU A 133 -0.64 5.20 6.18
N ALA A 134 -1.90 4.93 6.55
CA ALA A 134 -2.93 4.52 5.59
C ALA A 134 -3.26 5.57 4.52
N TYR A 135 -3.02 6.86 4.80
CA TYR A 135 -3.22 7.96 3.84
C TYR A 135 -2.05 8.18 2.91
N GLU A 136 -0.89 7.57 3.16
CA GLU A 136 0.31 7.85 2.37
C GLU A 136 0.18 7.26 0.97
N LEU A 137 0.35 8.11 -0.03
CA LEU A 137 0.45 7.74 -1.43
C LEU A 137 1.83 8.16 -1.94
N LYS A 138 2.31 7.47 -2.99
CA LYS A 138 3.47 7.90 -3.77
C LYS A 138 3.06 8.14 -5.21
N ARG A 139 3.61 9.19 -5.80
CA ARG A 139 3.41 9.53 -7.21
C ARG A 139 4.49 8.87 -8.07
N ILE A 140 4.06 8.19 -9.12
CA ILE A 140 4.90 7.69 -10.21
C ILE A 140 4.53 8.48 -11.47
N LEU A 141 5.54 8.90 -12.24
CA LEU A 141 5.32 9.50 -13.55
C LEU A 141 4.92 8.44 -14.57
N GLY A 142 3.83 8.69 -15.28
CA GLY A 142 3.27 7.81 -16.29
C GLY A 142 1.75 7.75 -16.21
N ASN A 143 1.12 7.10 -17.18
CA ASN A 143 -0.30 6.81 -17.16
C ASN A 143 -0.58 5.42 -17.71
N VAL A 144 -1.83 4.98 -17.58
CA VAL A 144 -2.28 3.66 -18.05
C VAL A 144 -2.81 3.70 -19.48
N GLY A 145 -2.51 4.75 -20.25
CA GLY A 145 -2.91 4.91 -21.65
C GLY A 145 -4.42 5.16 -21.85
N ARG A 146 -5.13 5.63 -20.81
CA ARG A 146 -6.56 5.92 -20.86
C ARG A 146 -6.84 7.40 -20.54
N PRO A 147 -7.82 8.04 -21.21
CA PRO A 147 -8.28 9.36 -20.82
C PRO A 147 -9.05 9.30 -19.49
N GLY A 148 -9.10 10.43 -18.78
CA GLY A 148 -9.80 10.54 -17.50
C GLY A 148 -9.05 9.87 -16.35
N ILE A 149 -9.82 9.37 -15.39
CA ILE A 149 -9.33 8.73 -14.18
C ILE A 149 -9.45 7.21 -14.29
N SER A 150 -8.37 6.49 -14.00
CA SER A 150 -8.39 5.02 -13.88
C SER A 150 -8.08 4.60 -12.45
N MET A 151 -8.99 3.85 -11.85
CA MET A 151 -8.88 3.25 -10.52
C MET A 151 -8.40 1.81 -10.66
N LEU A 152 -7.16 1.53 -10.25
CA LEU A 152 -6.53 0.23 -10.41
C LEU A 152 -6.96 -0.68 -9.24
N ILE A 153 -7.54 -1.82 -9.58
CA ILE A 153 -8.01 -2.84 -8.64
C ILE A 153 -7.31 -4.19 -8.93
N PRO A 154 -6.98 -5.00 -7.91
CA PRO A 154 -6.40 -6.32 -8.14
C PRO A 154 -7.43 -7.27 -8.78
N PRO A 155 -6.99 -8.29 -9.55
CA PRO A 155 -7.88 -9.33 -10.07
C PRO A 155 -8.46 -10.17 -8.93
N SER A 156 -9.60 -10.83 -9.20
CA SER A 156 -10.23 -11.71 -8.19
C SER A 156 -9.47 -13.02 -7.97
N ASN A 157 -8.73 -13.49 -8.99
CA ASN A 157 -7.95 -14.71 -8.95
C ASN A 157 -6.47 -14.36 -9.13
N LEU A 158 -5.66 -14.69 -8.14
CA LEU A 158 -4.21 -14.51 -8.17
C LEU A 158 -3.55 -15.86 -8.37
N LEU A 159 -2.62 -15.95 -9.32
CA LEU A 159 -1.93 -17.18 -9.64
C LEU A 159 -0.55 -17.21 -8.99
N ILE A 160 -0.12 -18.39 -8.57
CA ILE A 160 1.24 -18.64 -8.09
C ILE A 160 1.81 -19.76 -8.95
N ARG A 161 3.04 -19.60 -9.42
CA ARG A 161 3.75 -20.61 -10.21
C ARG A 161 3.84 -21.90 -9.41
N SER A 162 3.44 -23.00 -10.02
CA SER A 162 3.66 -24.34 -9.47
C SER A 162 5.11 -24.79 -9.72
N VAL A 163 5.69 -25.46 -8.74
CA VAL A 163 6.91 -26.24 -8.93
C VAL A 163 6.47 -27.59 -9.53
N GLY A 164 6.69 -27.78 -10.82
CA GLY A 164 6.26 -28.97 -11.55
C GLY A 164 7.33 -30.06 -11.55
N PRO A 165 6.97 -31.36 -11.62
CA PRO A 165 7.92 -32.48 -11.68
C PRO A 165 8.82 -32.46 -12.93
N GLU A 166 8.47 -31.67 -13.94
CA GLU A 166 9.27 -31.49 -15.17
C GLU A 166 10.42 -30.49 -15.00
N GLN A 167 10.44 -29.71 -13.91
CA GLN A 167 11.54 -28.82 -13.56
C GLN A 167 12.57 -29.60 -12.72
N TRP A 168 13.56 -30.20 -13.39
CA TRP A 168 14.64 -30.96 -12.74
C TRP A 168 15.69 -30.07 -12.05
N ASN A 169 15.29 -28.88 -11.58
CA ASN A 169 16.20 -28.03 -10.81
C ASN A 169 16.50 -28.76 -9.50
N VAL A 170 17.78 -28.96 -9.18
CA VAL A 170 18.17 -29.46 -7.87
C VAL A 170 17.90 -28.35 -6.86
N ILE A 171 16.77 -28.45 -6.16
CA ILE A 171 16.39 -27.54 -5.08
C ILE A 171 17.16 -27.96 -3.83
N ASN A 172 17.95 -27.04 -3.26
CA ASN A 172 18.80 -27.32 -2.10
C ASN A 172 18.28 -26.61 -0.86
N HIS A 173 17.74 -27.38 0.09
CA HIS A 173 17.31 -26.87 1.39
C HIS A 173 18.46 -26.92 2.41
N ASN A 174 19.41 -26.00 2.29
CA ASN A 174 20.59 -25.93 3.17
C ASN A 174 20.23 -25.40 4.58
N ASP A 175 21.03 -25.78 5.58
CA ASP A 175 20.93 -25.22 6.93
C ASP A 175 21.29 -23.71 6.92
N PHE A 176 20.50 -22.89 7.61
CA PHE A 176 20.75 -21.46 7.72
C PHE A 176 22.06 -21.19 8.50
N ASN A 177 22.97 -20.46 7.86
CA ASN A 177 24.31 -20.22 8.36
C ASN A 177 24.45 -18.97 9.25
N GLY A 178 23.34 -18.31 9.63
CA GLY A 178 23.35 -17.10 10.45
C GLY A 178 23.77 -15.81 9.73
N LYS A 179 23.96 -15.84 8.40
CA LYS A 179 24.38 -14.66 7.64
C LYS A 179 23.18 -13.95 7.00
N ASN A 180 23.18 -12.63 7.12
CA ASN A 180 22.28 -11.73 6.40
C ASN A 180 22.84 -11.51 4.99
N GLU A 181 22.27 -12.20 4.00
CA GLU A 181 22.63 -12.09 2.58
C GLU A 181 21.41 -11.64 1.77
N ASP A 182 21.65 -11.15 0.56
CA ASP A 182 20.61 -10.87 -0.43
C ASP A 182 20.78 -11.83 -1.61
N ASN A 183 19.97 -12.88 -1.62
CA ASN A 183 19.98 -13.92 -2.65
C ASN A 183 18.86 -13.72 -3.69
N PHE A 184 18.04 -12.68 -3.52
CA PHE A 184 16.87 -12.40 -4.37
C PHE A 184 17.07 -11.18 -5.28
N LYS A 185 18.32 -10.90 -5.68
CA LYS A 185 18.70 -9.73 -6.49
C LYS A 185 18.01 -9.65 -7.86
N GLY A 186 17.57 -10.79 -8.40
CA GLY A 186 16.81 -10.88 -9.64
C GLY A 186 15.33 -10.51 -9.50
N THR A 187 14.86 -10.27 -8.27
CA THR A 187 13.43 -10.05 -7.98
C THR A 187 13.00 -8.65 -8.40
N SER A 188 11.87 -8.58 -9.09
CA SER A 188 11.27 -7.36 -9.62
C SER A 188 9.74 -7.41 -9.49
N LEU A 189 9.13 -6.23 -9.37
CA LEU A 189 7.67 -6.04 -9.36
C LEU A 189 7.23 -5.49 -10.71
N HIS A 190 6.22 -6.11 -11.30
CA HIS A 190 5.65 -5.73 -12.59
C HIS A 190 4.18 -5.38 -12.41
N LEU A 191 3.77 -4.24 -12.95
CA LEU A 191 2.36 -3.86 -13.08
C LEU A 191 1.91 -4.18 -14.51
N SER A 192 0.81 -4.92 -14.64
CA SER A 192 0.16 -5.19 -15.92
C SER A 192 -1.35 -4.99 -15.81
N PHE A 193 -2.02 -4.84 -16.94
CA PHE A 193 -3.45 -4.58 -17.02
C PHE A 193 -4.13 -5.73 -17.73
N THR A 194 -5.28 -6.17 -17.23
CA THR A 194 -6.09 -7.16 -17.96
C THR A 194 -7.03 -6.44 -18.94
N GLU A 195 -7.54 -7.17 -19.92
CA GLU A 195 -8.59 -6.62 -20.80
C GLU A 195 -9.95 -6.55 -20.10
N TYR A 196 -10.07 -7.09 -18.88
CA TYR A 196 -11.30 -7.09 -18.11
C TYR A 196 -11.55 -5.72 -17.49
N ASN A 197 -12.52 -5.01 -18.07
CA ASN A 197 -12.99 -3.73 -17.58
C ASN A 197 -14.40 -3.95 -17.00
N PRO A 198 -14.56 -4.12 -15.68
CA PRO A 198 -15.86 -3.94 -15.10
C PRO A 198 -16.18 -2.44 -15.25
N SER A 199 -16.93 -2.07 -16.29
CA SER A 199 -17.47 -0.73 -16.46
C SER A 199 -18.51 -0.49 -15.38
N VAL A 200 -18.04 -0.31 -14.15
CA VAL A 200 -18.84 0.19 -13.04
C VAL A 200 -18.97 1.68 -13.29
N SER A 201 -20.03 2.05 -14.02
CA SER A 201 -20.49 3.43 -14.03
C SER A 201 -20.84 3.77 -12.58
N LEU A 202 -20.05 4.64 -11.94
CA LEU A 202 -20.25 5.08 -10.55
C LEU A 202 -21.49 5.99 -10.39
N GLY A 203 -22.44 5.93 -11.32
CA GLY A 203 -23.70 6.67 -11.28
C GLY A 203 -23.57 8.17 -11.53
N LEU A 204 -22.45 8.63 -12.11
CA LEU A 204 -22.28 10.01 -12.55
C LEU A 204 -23.04 10.21 -13.88
N HIS A 205 -24.37 10.33 -13.82
CA HIS A 205 -25.17 10.60 -15.01
C HIS A 205 -25.02 12.07 -15.43
N GLY A 206 -24.54 12.31 -16.66
CA GLY A 206 -24.61 13.62 -17.33
C GLY A 206 -23.34 14.12 -18.02
N ALA A 207 -22.18 13.48 -17.85
CA ALA A 207 -20.97 13.81 -18.61
C ALA A 207 -20.73 12.75 -19.69
N GLN A 208 -20.57 13.19 -20.93
CA GLN A 208 -20.51 12.35 -22.14
C GLN A 208 -19.13 11.71 -22.36
N ASP A 209 -18.37 11.44 -21.31
CA ASP A 209 -17.13 10.67 -21.35
C ASP A 209 -17.05 9.87 -20.04
N ASP A 210 -16.73 8.57 -20.10
CA ASP A 210 -16.53 7.72 -18.92
C ASP A 210 -15.30 8.23 -18.14
N GLU A 211 -15.52 9.24 -17.31
CA GLU A 211 -14.48 10.02 -16.65
C GLU A 211 -13.72 9.24 -15.59
N ILE A 212 -14.32 8.15 -15.08
CA ILE A 212 -13.72 7.26 -14.09
C ILE A 212 -13.96 5.80 -14.49
N VAL A 213 -12.89 5.03 -14.61
CA VAL A 213 -12.93 3.61 -14.95
C VAL A 213 -12.27 2.79 -13.85
N MET A 214 -12.89 1.67 -13.46
CA MET A 214 -12.24 0.63 -12.67
C MET A 214 -11.46 -0.29 -13.60
N LEU A 215 -10.14 -0.35 -13.43
CA LEU A 215 -9.23 -1.11 -14.27
C LEU A 215 -8.63 -2.26 -13.48
N GLU A 216 -8.96 -3.49 -13.87
CA GLU A 216 -8.32 -4.66 -13.30
C GLU A 216 -6.83 -4.67 -13.68
N SER A 217 -6.00 -4.74 -12.65
CA SER A 217 -4.56 -4.54 -12.75
C SER A 217 -3.85 -5.58 -11.90
N ILE A 218 -2.90 -6.28 -12.49
CA ILE A 218 -2.14 -7.36 -11.84
C ILE A 218 -0.80 -6.78 -11.41
N VAL A 219 -0.47 -6.93 -10.12
CA VAL A 219 0.90 -6.75 -9.66
C VAL A 219 1.53 -8.13 -9.50
N SER A 220 2.51 -8.44 -10.34
CA SER A 220 3.21 -9.71 -10.35
C SER A 220 4.65 -9.57 -9.90
N VAL A 221 5.17 -10.61 -9.29
CA VAL A 221 6.60 -10.77 -9.00
C VAL A 221 7.27 -11.59 -10.08
N HIS A 222 8.42 -11.11 -10.52
CA HIS A 222 9.30 -11.78 -11.47
C HIS A 222 10.68 -11.99 -10.85
N ASP A 223 11.30 -13.12 -11.16
CA ASP A 223 12.69 -13.39 -10.81
C ASP A 223 13.50 -13.64 -12.08
N HIS A 224 14.55 -12.84 -12.28
CA HIS A 224 15.36 -12.86 -13.50
C HIS A 224 14.51 -12.78 -14.79
N GLY A 225 13.44 -11.96 -14.74
CA GLY A 225 12.49 -11.76 -15.84
C GLY A 225 11.41 -12.84 -15.99
N LYS A 226 11.48 -13.95 -15.24
CA LYS A 226 10.46 -15.01 -15.27
C LYS A 226 9.36 -14.74 -14.26
N TRP A 227 8.11 -14.88 -14.67
CA TRP A 227 6.95 -14.73 -13.77
C TRP A 227 6.99 -15.79 -12.66
N ILE A 228 6.66 -15.37 -11.44
CA ILE A 228 6.63 -16.21 -10.24
C ILE A 228 5.23 -16.27 -9.62
N ALA A 229 4.59 -15.12 -9.40
CA ALA A 229 3.29 -15.06 -8.75
C ALA A 229 2.62 -13.70 -8.97
N ASP A 230 1.30 -13.68 -8.89
CA ASP A 230 0.49 -12.49 -8.72
C ASP A 230 0.30 -12.22 -7.23
N LEU A 231 0.30 -10.94 -6.83
CA LEU A 231 0.33 -10.56 -5.42
C LEU A 231 -1.01 -9.98 -4.92
N ASP A 232 -1.51 -10.49 -3.80
CA ASP A 232 -2.61 -9.87 -3.05
C ASP A 232 -2.05 -8.74 -2.18
N ILE A 233 -1.61 -7.65 -2.79
CA ILE A 233 -0.88 -6.67 -2.00
C ILE A 233 -1.82 -6.01 -0.98
N LEU A 234 -3.07 -5.68 -1.35
CA LEU A 234 -4.02 -5.06 -0.41
C LEU A 234 -4.38 -5.96 0.77
N GLY A 235 -4.54 -7.27 0.55
CA GLY A 235 -4.85 -8.23 1.62
C GLY A 235 -3.67 -8.52 2.55
N VAL A 236 -2.44 -8.21 2.11
CA VAL A 236 -1.20 -8.44 2.86
C VAL A 236 -0.86 -7.29 3.81
N LEU A 237 -1.11 -6.04 3.43
CA LEU A 237 -0.64 -4.84 4.17
C LEU A 237 -1.04 -4.80 5.66
N GLY A 238 -2.17 -5.40 6.03
CA GLY A 238 -2.64 -5.44 7.42
C GLY A 238 -2.29 -6.70 8.21
N LYS A 239 -1.68 -7.72 7.58
CA LYS A 239 -1.46 -9.05 8.19
C LYS A 239 -0.01 -9.31 8.59
N LEU A 240 0.91 -8.43 8.20
CA LEU A 240 2.34 -8.63 8.41
C LEU A 240 2.72 -8.42 9.87
N VAL A 241 3.32 -9.45 10.46
CA VAL A 241 3.90 -9.38 11.80
C VAL A 241 5.38 -9.09 11.68
N THR A 242 5.85 -8.10 12.42
CA THR A 242 7.29 -7.80 12.51
C THR A 242 7.87 -8.57 13.68
N TYR A 243 9.04 -9.18 13.49
CA TYR A 243 9.82 -9.70 14.59
C TYR A 243 10.33 -8.52 15.42
N GLU A 244 9.84 -8.40 16.65
CA GLU A 244 10.45 -7.52 17.64
C GLU A 244 11.63 -8.27 18.25
N GLN A 245 12.84 -7.84 17.88
CA GLN A 245 14.04 -8.31 18.56
C GLN A 245 13.93 -7.84 20.01
N MET A 246 13.81 -8.77 20.97
CA MET A 246 14.00 -8.42 22.37
C MET A 246 15.42 -7.87 22.52
N ASP A 247 15.58 -6.77 23.25
CA ASP A 247 16.88 -6.27 23.70
C ASP A 247 17.53 -7.33 24.59
N CYS A 248 18.12 -8.34 23.97
CA CYS A 248 18.73 -9.44 24.66
C CYS A 248 20.21 -9.12 24.89
N THR A 249 20.60 -9.04 26.16
CA THR A 249 21.96 -8.78 26.65
C THR A 249 22.88 -9.99 26.51
N HIS A 250 22.63 -10.86 25.54
CA HIS A 250 23.42 -12.08 25.34
C HIS A 250 24.74 -11.72 24.66
N GLY A 251 25.83 -11.81 25.42
CA GLY A 251 27.18 -11.62 24.88
C GLY A 251 27.51 -12.72 23.88
N LYS A 252 27.96 -12.35 22.68
CA LYS A 252 28.57 -13.18 21.61
C LYS A 252 28.62 -14.68 21.91
N GLY A 253 27.47 -15.34 21.95
CA GLY A 253 27.32 -16.66 22.50
C GLY A 253 26.10 -17.30 21.86
N GLU A 254 26.40 -18.33 21.08
CA GLU A 254 25.51 -19.14 20.27
C GLU A 254 24.09 -19.18 20.82
N LEU A 255 23.14 -18.66 20.04
CA LEU A 255 21.72 -18.88 20.28
C LEU A 255 21.49 -20.39 20.55
N PRO A 256 20.94 -20.81 21.70
CA PRO A 256 20.64 -22.20 21.98
C PRO A 256 19.38 -22.56 21.19
N ILE A 257 19.53 -22.77 19.89
CA ILE A 257 18.42 -23.14 19.03
C ILE A 257 18.65 -24.56 18.59
N ASP A 258 18.08 -25.49 19.35
CA ASP A 258 17.86 -26.88 18.95
C ASP A 258 16.91 -27.00 17.73
N ARG A 259 16.45 -25.87 17.17
CA ARG A 259 15.70 -25.77 15.91
C ARG A 259 16.63 -25.38 14.75
N LYS A 260 16.84 -26.32 13.84
CA LYS A 260 17.48 -26.01 12.56
C LYS A 260 16.54 -25.16 11.71
N PHE A 261 17.01 -24.00 11.27
CA PHE A 261 16.35 -23.20 10.24
C PHE A 261 16.92 -23.58 8.88
N THR A 262 16.08 -23.57 7.85
CA THR A 262 16.49 -23.78 6.46
C THR A 262 16.72 -22.43 5.80
N SER A 263 17.84 -22.23 5.10
CA SER A 263 18.02 -21.06 4.25
C SER A 263 17.13 -21.18 3.02
N ILE A 264 16.41 -20.11 2.70
CA ILE A 264 15.70 -19.96 1.43
C ILE A 264 16.41 -18.85 0.64
N ASP A 265 17.02 -19.24 -0.48
CA ASP A 265 17.88 -18.40 -1.30
C ASP A 265 17.35 -18.20 -2.71
N THR A 266 16.43 -19.04 -3.13
CA THR A 266 15.81 -18.97 -4.45
C THR A 266 14.29 -19.01 -4.36
N TRP A 267 13.62 -18.54 -5.41
CA TRP A 267 12.17 -18.68 -5.51
C TRP A 267 11.72 -20.14 -5.65
N ASP A 268 12.57 -21.01 -6.21
CA ASP A 268 12.27 -22.45 -6.30
C ASP A 268 12.25 -23.08 -4.89
N GLU A 269 13.26 -22.80 -4.04
CA GLU A 269 13.29 -23.22 -2.63
C GLU A 269 12.11 -22.64 -1.83
N PHE A 270 11.74 -21.38 -2.10
CA PHE A 270 10.63 -20.72 -1.44
C PHE A 270 9.28 -21.37 -1.77
N LEU A 271 9.07 -21.80 -3.02
CA LEU A 271 7.84 -22.44 -3.45
C LEU A 271 7.79 -23.93 -3.08
N ASP A 272 8.95 -24.59 -2.97
CA ASP A 272 9.12 -25.99 -2.57
C ASP A 272 9.40 -26.16 -1.06
N ARG A 273 8.82 -25.30 -0.22
CA ARG A 273 9.09 -25.35 1.23
C ARG A 273 8.43 -26.57 1.89
N HIS A 274 9.10 -27.15 2.88
CA HIS A 274 8.51 -28.20 3.73
C HIS A 274 7.67 -27.58 4.87
N GLU A 275 6.45 -28.10 5.07
CA GLU A 275 5.48 -27.60 6.08
C GLU A 275 6.02 -27.65 7.52
N ASP A 276 6.89 -28.61 7.84
CA ASP A 276 7.42 -28.83 9.19
C ASP A 276 8.71 -28.03 9.50
N SER A 277 9.22 -27.25 8.54
CA SER A 277 10.49 -26.52 8.66
C SER A 277 10.28 -25.00 8.74
N ILE A 278 11.08 -24.33 9.56
CA ILE A 278 11.12 -22.86 9.56
C ILE A 278 12.20 -22.41 8.58
N GLY A 279 11.78 -21.80 7.48
CA GLY A 279 12.67 -21.23 6.47
C GLY A 279 13.00 -19.75 6.72
N ILE A 280 14.24 -19.35 6.47
CA ILE A 280 14.70 -17.96 6.51
C ILE A 280 15.02 -17.53 5.08
N ALA A 281 14.14 -16.70 4.49
CA ALA A 281 14.39 -16.10 3.19
C ALA A 281 15.39 -14.95 3.29
N ARG A 282 16.55 -15.11 2.65
CA ARG A 282 17.69 -14.18 2.76
C ARG A 282 17.59 -13.06 1.73
N ALA A 283 16.82 -12.02 2.06
CA ALA A 283 16.56 -10.83 1.24
C ALA A 283 17.08 -9.53 1.92
N HIS A 284 18.31 -9.56 2.44
CA HIS A 284 18.85 -8.47 3.24
C HIS A 284 18.91 -7.15 2.47
N CYS A 285 18.32 -6.08 3.04
CA CYS A 285 18.25 -4.75 2.42
C CYS A 285 17.60 -4.70 1.01
N ASN A 286 16.87 -5.75 0.62
CA ASN A 286 16.14 -5.82 -0.64
C ASN A 286 14.63 -5.73 -0.37
N TRP A 287 14.11 -4.50 -0.33
CA TRP A 287 12.73 -4.25 0.04
C TRP A 287 11.73 -4.90 -0.93
N VAL A 288 12.07 -4.98 -2.22
CA VAL A 288 11.23 -5.60 -3.25
C VAL A 288 11.07 -7.09 -2.93
N ALA A 289 12.19 -7.80 -2.74
CA ALA A 289 12.17 -9.21 -2.38
C ALA A 289 11.46 -9.45 -1.04
N ARG A 290 11.71 -8.63 -0.02
CA ARG A 290 11.04 -8.75 1.29
C ARG A 290 9.52 -8.58 1.17
N LEU A 291 9.05 -7.59 0.41
CA LEU A 291 7.64 -7.36 0.16
C LEU A 291 7.02 -8.55 -0.60
N THR A 292 7.65 -8.99 -1.69
CA THR A 292 7.10 -10.02 -2.57
C THR A 292 7.08 -11.39 -1.91
N LEU A 293 8.14 -11.75 -1.19
CA LEU A 293 8.22 -13.00 -0.42
C LEU A 293 7.14 -13.01 0.66
N ALA A 294 7.00 -11.92 1.41
CA ALA A 294 6.02 -11.84 2.48
C ALA A 294 4.58 -11.88 1.95
N ALA A 295 4.30 -11.18 0.85
CA ALA A 295 3.01 -11.20 0.19
C ALA A 295 2.66 -12.60 -0.34
N THR A 296 3.58 -13.22 -1.08
CA THR A 296 3.36 -14.57 -1.66
C THR A 296 3.15 -15.61 -0.55
N SER A 297 3.95 -15.55 0.52
CA SER A 297 3.85 -16.47 1.65
C SER A 297 2.49 -16.36 2.37
N LEU A 298 2.01 -15.13 2.61
CA LEU A 298 0.71 -14.88 3.22
C LEU A 298 -0.45 -15.29 2.31
N SER A 299 -0.33 -15.08 0.99
CA SER A 299 -1.32 -15.55 0.01
C SER A 299 -1.44 -17.09 -0.01
N GLN A 300 -0.35 -17.80 0.31
CA GLN A 300 -0.34 -19.25 0.49
C GLN A 300 -0.82 -19.70 1.89
N GLY A 301 -1.22 -18.77 2.77
CA GLY A 301 -1.66 -19.08 4.13
C GLY A 301 -0.52 -19.43 5.09
N VAL A 302 0.74 -19.16 4.72
CA VAL A 302 1.90 -19.49 5.56
C VAL A 302 2.16 -18.35 6.55
N PRO A 303 2.23 -18.64 7.87
CA PRO A 303 2.62 -17.65 8.87
C PRO A 303 3.98 -17.04 8.53
N THR A 304 4.01 -15.72 8.42
CA THR A 304 5.20 -15.00 7.93
C THR A 304 5.56 -13.87 8.87
N MET A 305 6.86 -13.77 9.16
CA MET A 305 7.40 -12.76 10.06
C MET A 305 8.52 -11.99 9.38
N LEU A 306 8.49 -10.65 9.50
CA LEU A 306 9.52 -9.78 8.95
C LEU A 306 10.61 -9.54 9.99
N CYS A 307 11.83 -9.96 9.68
CA CYS A 307 13.00 -9.64 10.50
C CYS A 307 13.54 -8.25 10.16
N PRO A 308 13.86 -7.40 11.15
CA PRO A 308 14.62 -6.15 10.93
C PRO A 308 15.91 -6.34 10.13
N THR A 309 16.34 -5.29 9.43
CA THR A 309 17.58 -5.35 8.63
C THR A 309 18.83 -5.52 9.49
N ASN A 310 18.79 -5.11 10.76
CA ASN A 310 19.87 -5.23 11.73
C ASN A 310 19.78 -6.49 12.60
N THR A 311 18.89 -7.44 12.31
CA THR A 311 18.77 -8.67 13.10
C THR A 311 20.08 -9.43 13.13
N GLY A 312 20.61 -9.65 14.34
CA GLY A 312 21.76 -10.51 14.59
C GLY A 312 21.30 -11.94 14.84
N TRP A 313 21.88 -12.90 14.13
CA TRP A 313 21.58 -14.34 14.27
C TRP A 313 22.66 -15.10 15.03
N LYS A 314 23.49 -14.38 15.80
CA LYS A 314 24.62 -14.94 16.56
C LYS A 314 24.34 -14.93 18.04
#